data_AF-A0A9Q2S5P8-F1
#
_entry.id   AF-A0A9Q2S5P8-F1
#
_cell.length_a   1.000
_cell.length_b   1.000
_cell.length_c   1.000
_cell.angle_alpha   90.00
_cell.angle_beta   90.00
_cell.angle_gamma   90.00
#
_symmetry.space_group_name_H-M   'P 1'
#
loop_
_entity.id
_entity.type
_entity.pdbx_description
1 polymer ?
#
loop_
_entity_poly.entity_id
_entity_poly.type
_entity_poly.pdbx_seq_one_letter_code
_entity_poly.pdbx_strand_id
1 'polypeptide(L)'
;PDMDGDEPARVQLVRAVVEVATGMREHPLFVKILRSDPDLLMTYIVDRLGTSQRVIVERVSQAVTAGQIDGSIRAGDPVHIAAMVLLIAQSAVQSAGMVAEVLPPEALTAELAVAVDTYLAPR
;
A
#
# COMPACT_ATOMS: atom_id res chain seq x y z
N PRO A 1 -1.98 9.38 -5.54
CA PRO A 1 -0.98 9.51 -6.63
C PRO A 1 -1.51 10.53 -7.64
N ASP A 2 -0.69 11.49 -8.07
CA ASP A 2 -1.01 12.25 -9.29
C ASP A 2 -0.79 11.30 -10.47
N MET A 3 -1.82 11.19 -11.31
CA MET A 3 -1.86 10.25 -12.43
C MET A 3 -1.54 11.02 -13.70
N ASP A 4 -0.29 10.94 -14.19
CA ASP A 4 0.20 11.72 -15.32
C ASP A 4 0.77 10.81 -16.43
N GLY A 5 0.36 11.07 -17.68
CA GLY A 5 0.93 10.46 -18.89
C GLY A 5 0.17 9.26 -19.49
N ASP A 6 0.71 8.72 -20.58
CA ASP A 6 0.20 7.55 -21.35
C ASP A 6 0.39 6.20 -20.62
N GLU A 7 0.98 6.20 -19.42
CA GLU A 7 1.26 4.98 -18.66
C GLU A 7 -0.02 4.41 -18.02
N PRO A 8 -0.29 3.09 -18.09
CA PRO A 8 -1.51 2.52 -17.51
C PRO A 8 -1.66 2.83 -16.03
N ALA A 9 -2.88 3.12 -15.57
CA ALA A 9 -3.11 3.53 -14.18
C ALA A 9 -2.64 2.49 -13.16
N ARG A 10 -2.68 1.19 -13.51
CA ARG A 10 -2.10 0.12 -12.67
C ARG A 10 -0.63 0.37 -12.35
N VAL A 11 0.19 0.68 -13.35
CA VAL A 11 1.63 0.84 -13.17
C VAL A 11 1.95 2.04 -12.28
N GLN A 12 1.25 3.15 -12.51
CA GLN A 12 1.38 4.35 -11.69
C GLN A 12 0.97 4.09 -10.23
N LEU A 13 -0.11 3.34 -10.02
CA LEU A 13 -0.58 2.97 -8.68
C LEU A 13 0.40 2.03 -7.97
N VAL A 14 0.93 1.02 -8.65
CA VAL A 14 1.94 0.10 -8.09
C VAL A 14 3.18 0.87 -7.65
N ARG A 15 3.71 1.74 -8.52
CA ARG A 15 4.86 2.60 -8.21
C ARG A 15 4.60 3.45 -6.97
N ALA A 16 3.47 4.17 -6.93
CA ALA A 16 3.14 5.04 -5.82
C ALA A 16 2.97 4.28 -4.50
N VAL A 17 2.36 3.08 -4.52
CA VAL A 17 2.23 2.25 -3.32
C VAL A 17 3.60 1.84 -2.80
N VAL A 18 4.49 1.36 -3.67
CA VAL A 18 5.83 0.89 -3.29
C VAL A 18 6.70 2.03 -2.76
N GLU A 19 6.67 3.19 -3.39
CA GLU A 19 7.40 4.39 -2.95
C GLU A 19 6.95 4.84 -1.57
N VAL A 20 5.63 4.96 -1.36
CA VAL A 20 5.07 5.38 -0.06
C VAL A 20 5.39 4.35 1.02
N ALA A 21 5.26 3.05 0.73
CA ALA A 21 5.59 2.00 1.71
C ALA A 21 7.08 2.03 2.08
N THR A 22 7.96 2.16 1.08
CA THR A 22 9.41 2.21 1.30
C THR A 22 9.80 3.43 2.14
N GLY A 23 9.33 4.63 1.76
CA GLY A 23 9.60 5.86 2.48
C GLY A 23 9.07 5.83 3.92
N MET A 24 7.90 5.23 4.16
CA MET A 24 7.34 5.10 5.51
C MET A 24 8.20 4.20 6.41
N ARG A 25 8.71 3.07 5.90
CA ARG A 25 9.60 2.16 6.67
C ARG A 25 10.92 2.82 7.06
N GLU A 26 11.41 3.73 6.21
CA GLU A 26 12.67 4.45 6.44
C GLU A 26 12.48 5.71 7.30
N HIS A 27 11.23 6.13 7.53
CA HIS A 27 10.94 7.37 8.24
C HIS A 27 11.33 7.28 9.74
N PRO A 28 12.25 8.13 10.24
CA PRO A 28 12.83 8.00 11.58
C PRO A 28 11.80 8.02 12.72
N LEU A 29 10.73 8.83 12.58
CA LEU A 29 9.65 8.89 13.57
C LEU A 29 8.85 7.58 13.61
N PHE A 30 8.60 6.97 12.45
CA PHE A 30 7.83 5.72 12.37
C PHE A 30 8.62 4.58 13.00
N VAL A 31 9.92 4.47 12.67
CA VAL A 31 10.85 3.51 13.29
C VAL A 31 10.92 3.71 14.81
N LYS A 32 10.98 4.97 15.28
CA LYS A 32 11.02 5.27 16.70
C LYS A 32 9.73 4.84 17.41
N ILE A 33 8.56 5.16 16.86
CA ILE A 33 7.25 4.73 17.42
C ILE A 33 7.16 3.20 17.52
N LEU A 34 7.51 2.48 16.44
CA LEU A 34 7.54 1.02 16.42
C LEU A 34 8.42 0.39 17.49
N ARG A 35 9.59 0.99 17.76
CA ARG A 35 10.54 0.47 18.75
C ARG A 35 10.23 0.87 20.18
N SER A 36 9.54 1.99 20.39
CA SER A 36 9.42 2.62 21.71
C SER A 36 8.11 2.29 22.42
N ASP A 37 7.05 1.90 21.70
CA ASP A 37 5.73 1.73 22.31
C ASP A 37 4.81 0.71 21.57
N PRO A 38 4.98 -0.60 21.81
CA PRO A 38 4.18 -1.67 21.16
C PRO A 38 2.69 -1.63 21.53
N ASP A 39 2.35 -1.19 22.75
CA ASP A 39 0.96 -1.16 23.26
C ASP A 39 0.16 0.00 22.65
N LEU A 40 0.83 1.10 22.30
CA LEU A 40 0.24 2.22 21.57
C LEU A 40 -0.09 1.84 20.11
N LEU A 41 0.69 0.93 19.50
CA LEU A 41 0.41 0.40 18.17
C LEU A 41 -0.82 -0.53 18.15
N MET A 42 -1.03 -1.37 19.16
CA MET A 42 -2.23 -2.22 19.23
C MET A 42 -3.53 -1.38 19.19
N THR A 43 -3.56 -0.25 19.89
CA THR A 43 -4.78 0.59 19.94
C THR A 43 -5.06 1.30 18.60
N TYR A 44 -4.03 1.58 17.80
CA TYR A 44 -4.15 2.27 16.50
C TYR A 44 -4.31 1.34 15.29
N ILE A 45 -4.07 0.03 15.44
CA ILE A 45 -4.06 -0.92 14.32
C ILE A 45 -5.41 -1.64 14.11
N VAL A 46 -6.20 -1.90 15.16
CA VAL A 46 -7.36 -2.82 15.06
C VAL A 46 -8.75 -2.21 15.24
N ASP A 47 -8.90 -1.01 15.81
CA ASP A 47 -10.23 -0.60 16.29
C ASP A 47 -11.07 0.20 15.28
N ARG A 48 -10.45 0.97 14.37
CA ARG A 48 -11.18 1.77 13.35
C ARG A 48 -10.31 2.34 12.24
N LEU A 49 -10.86 2.45 11.02
CA LEU A 49 -10.20 3.16 9.93
C LEU A 49 -10.05 4.66 10.29
N GLY A 50 -8.81 5.09 10.52
CA GLY A 50 -8.49 6.49 10.85
C GLY A 50 -8.80 7.44 9.70
N THR A 51 -8.90 8.75 9.98
CA THR A 51 -9.16 9.77 8.94
C THR A 51 -8.15 9.71 7.79
N SER A 52 -6.86 9.55 8.08
CA SER A 52 -5.82 9.41 7.04
C SER A 52 -6.01 8.18 6.17
N GLN A 53 -6.40 7.04 6.76
CA GLN A 53 -6.66 5.81 6.02
C GLN A 53 -7.87 5.97 5.09
N ARG A 54 -8.92 6.67 5.53
CA ARG A 54 -10.09 6.96 4.68
C ARG A 54 -9.71 7.79 3.46
N VAL A 55 -8.89 8.82 3.64
CA VAL A 55 -8.38 9.64 2.52
C VAL A 55 -7.51 8.81 1.58
N ILE A 56 -6.69 7.89 2.10
CA ILE A 56 -5.89 6.99 1.25
C ILE A 56 -6.81 6.08 0.44
N VAL A 57 -7.80 5.43 1.07
CA VAL A 57 -8.75 4.56 0.37
C VAL A 57 -9.50 5.32 -0.72
N GLU A 58 -9.96 6.54 -0.44
CA GLU A 58 -10.63 7.38 -1.44
C GLU A 58 -9.73 7.67 -2.65
N ARG A 59 -8.49 8.11 -2.42
CA ARG A 59 -7.54 8.39 -3.51
C ARG A 59 -7.17 7.14 -4.31
N VAL A 60 -6.93 6.02 -3.63
CA VAL A 60 -6.61 4.75 -4.32
C VAL A 60 -7.83 4.24 -5.08
N SER A 61 -9.05 4.42 -4.56
CA SER A 61 -10.28 4.05 -5.25
C SER A 61 -10.45 4.83 -6.55
N GLN A 62 -10.09 6.12 -6.58
CA GLN A 62 -10.11 6.92 -7.81
C GLN A 62 -9.11 6.38 -8.85
N ALA A 63 -7.89 6.03 -8.44
CA ALA A 63 -6.89 5.42 -9.32
C ALA A 63 -7.33 4.03 -9.82
N VAL A 64 -8.00 3.24 -8.98
CA VAL A 64 -8.59 1.96 -9.37
C VAL A 64 -9.67 2.16 -10.43
N THR A 65 -10.58 3.12 -10.24
CA THR A 65 -11.60 3.45 -11.25
C THR A 65 -10.97 3.86 -12.57
N ALA A 66 -9.93 4.70 -12.55
CA ALA A 66 -9.20 5.08 -13.76
C ALA A 66 -8.59 3.85 -14.46
N GLY A 67 -7.98 2.93 -13.70
CA GLY A 67 -7.43 1.69 -14.26
C GLY A 67 -8.48 0.68 -14.73
N GLN A 68 -9.70 0.74 -14.21
CA GLN A 68 -10.80 -0.06 -14.75
C GLN A 68 -11.32 0.52 -16.07
N ILE A 69 -11.31 1.86 -16.20
CA ILE A 69 -11.68 2.54 -17.44
C ILE A 69 -10.65 2.29 -18.54
N ASP A 70 -9.35 2.34 -18.23
CA ASP A 70 -8.28 2.06 -19.19
C ASP A 70 -8.02 0.54 -19.42
N GLY A 71 -8.71 -0.32 -18.66
CA GLY A 71 -8.61 -1.78 -18.76
C GLY A 71 -7.36 -2.39 -18.13
N SER A 72 -6.51 -1.60 -17.47
CA SER A 72 -5.28 -2.06 -16.81
C SER A 72 -5.52 -2.65 -15.43
N ILE A 73 -6.66 -2.40 -14.78
CA ILE A 73 -7.02 -2.95 -13.47
C ILE A 73 -8.27 -3.83 -13.59
N ARG A 74 -8.27 -4.96 -12.88
CA ARG A 74 -9.40 -5.89 -12.83
C ARG A 74 -10.71 -5.24 -12.38
N ALA A 75 -11.81 -5.84 -12.85
CA ALA A 75 -13.15 -5.51 -12.38
C ALA A 75 -13.34 -5.82 -10.87
N GLY A 76 -14.32 -5.12 -10.29
CA GLY A 76 -14.70 -5.22 -8.87
C GLY A 76 -15.01 -3.84 -8.29
N ASP A 77 -15.49 -3.81 -7.04
CA ASP A 77 -15.74 -2.56 -6.32
C ASP A 77 -14.41 -1.81 -6.06
N PRO A 78 -14.24 -0.57 -6.57
CA PRO A 78 -13.01 0.19 -6.41
C PRO A 78 -12.60 0.45 -4.96
N VAL A 79 -13.58 0.64 -4.06
CA VAL A 79 -13.33 0.89 -2.64
C VAL A 79 -12.80 -0.37 -1.96
N HIS A 80 -13.37 -1.54 -2.28
CA HIS A 80 -12.88 -2.81 -1.75
C HIS A 80 -11.48 -3.14 -2.24
N ILE A 81 -11.19 -2.88 -3.52
CA ILE A 81 -9.86 -3.06 -4.10
C ILE A 81 -8.86 -2.14 -3.40
N ALA A 82 -9.20 -0.85 -3.25
CA ALA A 82 -8.37 0.14 -2.59
C ALA A 82 -8.09 -0.20 -1.12
N ALA A 83 -9.10 -0.65 -0.37
CA ALA A 83 -8.94 -1.09 1.01
C ALA A 83 -7.96 -2.26 1.12
N MET A 84 -8.01 -3.23 0.20
CA MET A 84 -7.07 -4.34 0.20
C MET A 84 -5.64 -3.91 -0.16
N VAL A 85 -5.47 -3.00 -1.13
CA VAL A 85 -4.15 -2.42 -1.45
C VAL A 85 -3.54 -1.73 -0.22
N LEU A 86 -4.35 -0.96 0.51
CA LEU A 86 -3.94 -0.35 1.78
C LEU A 86 -3.47 -1.42 2.78
N LEU A 87 -4.22 -2.51 2.96
CA LEU A 87 -3.87 -3.59 3.89
C LEU A 87 -2.57 -4.30 3.51
N ILE A 88 -2.36 -4.59 2.22
CA ILE A 88 -1.13 -5.20 1.71
C ILE A 88 0.08 -4.31 2.02
N ALA A 89 0.00 -3.03 1.65
CA ALA A 89 1.08 -2.08 1.89
C ALA A 89 1.34 -1.88 3.40
N GLN A 90 0.28 -1.75 4.19
CA GLN A 90 0.38 -1.57 5.63
C GLN A 90 1.06 -2.76 6.31
N SER A 91 0.70 -3.99 5.95
CA SER A 91 1.34 -5.20 6.47
C SER A 91 2.83 -5.22 6.15
N ALA A 92 3.21 -4.91 4.90
CA ALA A 92 4.60 -4.84 4.48
C ALA A 92 5.39 -3.78 5.26
N VAL A 93 4.76 -2.65 5.63
CA VAL A 93 5.40 -1.58 6.40
C VAL A 93 5.54 -1.96 7.88
N GLN A 94 4.48 -2.46 8.50
CA GLN A 94 4.42 -2.75 9.93
C GLN A 94 5.22 -3.99 10.33
N SER A 95 5.23 -5.01 9.47
CA SER A 95 5.89 -6.29 9.75
C SER A 95 7.31 -6.39 9.19
N ALA A 96 7.82 -5.36 8.49
CA ALA A 96 9.13 -5.38 7.84
C ALA A 96 10.27 -5.84 8.77
N GLY A 97 10.31 -5.31 10.00
CA GLY A 97 11.35 -5.67 10.97
C GLY A 97 11.24 -7.12 11.46
N MET A 98 10.02 -7.64 11.58
CA MET A 98 9.78 -9.03 12.00
C MET A 98 10.31 -10.03 10.97
N VAL A 99 10.15 -9.73 9.67
CA VAL A 99 10.53 -10.65 8.59
C VAL A 99 11.93 -10.40 8.02
N ALA A 100 12.67 -9.39 8.49
CA ALA A 100 13.89 -8.91 7.86
C ALA A 100 15.01 -9.97 7.69
N GLU A 101 15.07 -10.96 8.57
CA GLU A 101 16.04 -12.07 8.45
C GLU A 101 15.72 -13.03 7.29
N VAL A 102 14.45 -13.13 6.90
CA VAL A 102 13.96 -14.02 5.83
C VAL A 102 13.71 -13.24 4.53
N LEU A 103 13.28 -11.97 4.66
CA LEU A 103 12.93 -11.08 3.57
C LEU A 103 13.58 -9.70 3.78
N PRO A 104 14.82 -9.52 3.28
CA PRO A 104 15.55 -8.27 3.41
C PRO A 104 14.82 -7.06 2.78
N PRO A 105 15.12 -5.81 3.17
CA PRO A 105 14.34 -4.63 2.76
C PRO A 105 14.19 -4.45 1.25
N GLU A 106 15.25 -4.65 0.47
CA GLU A 106 15.20 -4.53 -1.00
C GLU A 106 14.31 -5.61 -1.63
N ALA A 107 14.40 -6.85 -1.13
CA ALA A 107 13.56 -7.95 -1.56
C ALA A 107 12.09 -7.73 -1.16
N LEU A 108 11.82 -7.21 0.04
CA LEU A 108 10.47 -6.83 0.47
C LEU A 108 9.85 -5.78 -0.47
N THR A 109 10.62 -4.78 -0.90
CA THR A 109 10.16 -3.78 -1.87
C THR A 109 9.81 -4.41 -3.21
N ALA A 110 10.65 -5.32 -3.72
CA ALA A 110 10.39 -6.03 -4.98
C ALA A 110 9.14 -6.92 -4.90
N GLU A 111 9.01 -7.72 -3.84
CA GLU A 111 7.87 -8.61 -3.63
C GLU A 111 6.56 -7.83 -3.41
N LEU A 112 6.62 -6.68 -2.73
CA LEU A 112 5.46 -5.81 -2.59
C LEU A 112 4.97 -5.29 -3.95
N ALA A 113 5.89 -4.92 -4.84
CA ALA A 113 5.53 -4.49 -6.20
C ALA A 113 4.81 -5.61 -6.97
N VAL A 114 5.37 -6.83 -6.92
CA VAL A 114 4.78 -8.01 -7.57
C VAL A 114 3.40 -8.33 -7.00
N ALA A 115 3.26 -8.33 -5.66
CA ALA A 115 2.00 -8.64 -4.99
C ALA A 115 0.89 -7.64 -5.36
N VAL A 116 1.19 -6.34 -5.36
CA VAL A 116 0.21 -5.30 -5.70
C VAL A 116 -0.12 -5.31 -7.18
N ASP A 117 0.86 -5.44 -8.07
CA ASP A 117 0.62 -5.51 -9.53
C ASP A 117 -0.25 -6.71 -9.88
N THR A 118 0.10 -7.89 -9.37
CA THR A 118 -0.64 -9.14 -9.62
C THR A 118 -2.05 -9.07 -9.04
N TYR A 119 -2.22 -8.48 -7.85
CA TYR A 119 -3.55 -8.30 -7.25
C TYR A 119 -4.46 -7.38 -8.09
N LEU A 120 -3.88 -6.40 -8.79
CA LEU A 120 -4.59 -5.43 -9.62
C LEU A 120 -4.79 -5.91 -11.06
N ALA A 121 -3.98 -6.84 -11.55
CA ALA A 121 -3.99 -7.27 -12.94
C ALA A 121 -5.37 -7.82 -13.40
N PRO A 122 -5.82 -7.50 -14.64
CA PRO A 122 -7.00 -8.09 -15.26
C PRO A 122 -6.88 -9.62 -15.31
N ARG A 123 -8.01 -10.32 -15.19
CA ARG A 123 -8.10 -11.78 -15.31
C ARG A 123 -8.57 -12.19 -16.68
#